data_AF-A0A2D3RAB9-F1
#
_entry.id   AF-A0A2D3RAB9-F1
#
_cell.length_a   1.000
_cell.length_b   1.000
_cell.length_c   1.000
_cell.angle_alpha   90.00
_cell.angle_beta   90.00
_cell.angle_gamma   90.00
#
_symmetry.space_group_name_H-M   'P 1'
#
loop_
_entity.id
_entity.type
_entity.pdbx_description
1 polymer ?
#
loop_
_entity_poly.entity_id
_entity_poly.type
_entity_poly.pdbx_seq_one_letter_code
_entity_poly.pdbx_strand_id
1 'polypeptide(L)'
;MAKTIKIDDELMEVIGREAEMMSRSLAGQVRHWVRIGMSIEKSRFFDQSRVVEALSGKLAPDALTAGEQEAYIDSLFDAARSGTVEQRKLFAGRKAEGLGVGLRDGEISRESDSAN
;
A
#
# COMPACT_ATOMS: atom_id res chain seq x y z
N MET A 1 -0.40 32.50 10.00
CA MET A 1 0.30 31.67 11.01
C MET A 1 1.03 30.55 10.27
N ALA A 2 2.33 30.40 10.48
CA ALA A 2 3.07 29.26 9.95
C ALA A 2 2.77 28.03 10.83
N LYS A 3 2.54 26.88 10.21
CA LYS A 3 2.39 25.59 10.89
C LYS A 3 3.55 24.69 10.50
N THR A 4 4.08 23.94 11.45
CA THR A 4 5.17 22.98 11.23
C THR A 4 4.59 21.60 10.99
N ILE A 5 5.13 20.88 10.00
CA ILE A 5 4.84 19.48 9.72
C ILE A 5 6.13 18.66 9.90
N LYS A 6 5.99 17.41 10.32
CA LYS A 6 7.11 16.45 10.32
C LYS A 6 7.11 15.70 8.99
N ILE A 7 8.30 15.53 8.43
CA ILE A 7 8.56 14.77 7.21
C ILE A 7 9.66 13.76 7.59
N ASP A 8 9.54 12.52 7.14
CA ASP A 8 10.55 11.49 7.36
C ASP A 8 11.86 11.80 6.61
N ASP A 9 12.95 11.18 7.05
CA ASP A 9 14.29 11.49 6.56
C ASP A 9 14.47 11.11 5.08
N GLU A 10 13.87 10.00 4.64
CA GLU A 10 13.94 9.54 3.25
C GLU A 10 13.29 10.54 2.30
N LEU A 11 12.07 10.99 2.62
CA LEU A 11 11.38 12.00 1.83
C LEU A 11 12.10 13.35 1.89
N MET A 12 12.73 13.70 3.00
CA MET A 12 13.54 14.93 3.11
C MET A 12 14.79 14.90 2.20
N GLU A 13 15.46 13.76 2.05
CA GLU A 13 16.58 13.60 1.11
C GLU A 13 16.12 13.82 -0.33
N VAL A 14 14.96 13.27 -0.69
CA VAL A 14 14.36 13.40 -2.02
C VAL A 14 13.96 14.86 -2.31
N ILE A 15 13.32 15.53 -1.34
CA ILE A 15 13.00 16.97 -1.43
C ILE A 15 14.27 17.79 -1.61
N GLY A 16 15.33 17.50 -0.85
CA GLY A 16 16.60 18.22 -0.89
C GLY A 16 17.26 18.17 -2.26
N ARG A 17 17.40 16.95 -2.80
CA ARG A 17 18.00 16.71 -4.12
C ARG A 17 17.24 17.43 -5.24
N GLU A 18 15.91 17.34 -5.21
CA GLU A 18 15.08 17.98 -6.23
C GLU A 18 15.09 19.51 -6.11
N ALA A 19 15.08 20.03 -4.88
CA ALA A 19 15.15 21.47 -4.63
C ALA A 19 16.46 22.06 -5.18
N GLU A 20 17.59 21.38 -4.97
CA GLU A 20 18.89 21.77 -5.53
C GLU A 20 18.86 21.75 -7.06
N MET A 21 18.43 20.62 -7.66
CA MET A 21 18.35 20.45 -9.11
C MET A 21 17.48 21.54 -9.77
N MET A 22 16.36 21.89 -9.14
CA MET A 22 15.40 22.84 -9.67
C MET A 22 15.66 24.28 -9.22
N SER A 23 16.75 24.54 -8.49
CA SER A 23 17.11 25.86 -7.96
C SER A 23 15.98 26.50 -7.12
N ARG A 24 15.38 25.70 -6.22
CA ARG A 24 14.32 26.13 -5.29
C ARG A 24 14.74 25.94 -3.84
N SER A 25 14.09 26.66 -2.93
CA SER A 25 14.19 26.35 -1.49
C SER A 25 13.43 25.06 -1.17
N LEU A 26 13.80 24.36 -0.08
CA LEU A 26 13.09 23.16 0.40
C LEU A 26 11.57 23.42 0.54
N ALA A 27 11.20 24.52 1.22
CA ALA A 27 9.82 24.91 1.37
C ALA A 27 9.13 25.27 0.03
N GLY A 28 9.90 25.81 -0.92
CA GLY A 28 9.42 26.07 -2.28
C GLY A 28 9.13 24.78 -3.05
N GLN A 29 10.01 23.80 -2.94
CA GLN A 29 9.86 22.49 -3.58
C GLN A 29 8.69 21.70 -2.99
N VAL A 30 8.57 21.64 -1.66
CA VAL A 30 7.41 21.03 -0.99
C VAL A 30 6.11 21.68 -1.45
N ARG A 31 6.06 23.02 -1.49
CA ARG A 31 4.86 23.75 -1.95
C ARG A 31 4.52 23.44 -3.41
N HIS A 32 5.52 23.22 -4.25
CA HIS A 32 5.32 22.86 -5.65
C HIS A 32 4.69 21.48 -5.78
N TRP A 33 5.23 20.46 -5.11
CA TRP A 33 4.65 19.11 -5.11
C TRP A 33 3.27 19.06 -4.48
N VAL A 34 3.02 19.76 -3.37
CA VAL A 34 1.67 19.85 -2.79
C VAL A 34 0.68 20.45 -3.80
N ARG A 35 1.08 21.49 -4.55
CA ARG A 35 0.22 22.06 -5.60
C ARG A 35 -0.05 21.08 -6.74
N ILE A 36 0.93 20.26 -7.12
CA ILE A 36 0.76 19.20 -8.11
C ILE A 36 -0.23 18.17 -7.57
N GLY A 37 -0.03 17.65 -6.36
CA GLY A 37 -0.94 16.70 -5.71
C GLY A 37 -2.36 17.24 -5.63
N MET A 38 -2.55 18.47 -5.16
CA MET A 38 -3.86 19.14 -5.14
C MET A 38 -4.47 19.31 -6.54
N SER A 39 -3.65 19.49 -7.58
CA SER A 39 -4.12 19.61 -8.96
C SER A 39 -4.51 18.26 -9.54
N ILE A 40 -3.79 17.19 -9.20
CA ILE A 40 -4.13 15.81 -9.52
C ILE A 40 -5.46 15.44 -8.85
N GLU A 41 -5.61 15.71 -7.55
CA GLU A 41 -6.85 15.48 -6.79
C GLU A 41 -8.05 16.26 -7.36
N LYS A 42 -7.83 17.48 -7.85
CA LYS A 42 -8.88 18.30 -8.47
C LYS A 42 -9.13 17.95 -9.94
N SER A 43 -8.25 17.17 -10.55
CA SER A 43 -8.38 16.79 -11.95
C SER A 43 -9.23 15.53 -12.08
N ARG A 44 -9.90 15.38 -13.23
CA ARG A 44 -10.70 14.18 -13.57
C ARG A 44 -9.85 12.92 -13.81
N PHE A 45 -8.56 12.94 -13.46
CA PHE A 45 -7.59 11.88 -13.76
C PHE A 45 -7.38 10.88 -12.61
N PHE A 46 -7.93 11.15 -11.42
CA PHE A 46 -7.91 10.24 -10.30
C PHE A 46 -9.31 10.16 -9.69
N ASP A 47 -9.91 8.98 -9.77
CA ASP A 47 -11.20 8.67 -9.15
C ASP A 47 -11.06 7.45 -8.24
N GLN A 48 -11.12 7.71 -6.92
CA GLN A 48 -11.01 6.67 -5.90
C GLN A 48 -12.07 5.57 -6.07
N SER A 49 -13.24 5.87 -6.66
CA SER A 49 -14.27 4.86 -6.90
C SER A 49 -13.79 3.78 -7.88
N ARG A 50 -12.97 4.14 -8.87
CA ARG A 50 -12.39 3.20 -9.83
C ARG A 50 -11.40 2.25 -9.17
N VAL A 51 -10.61 2.74 -8.21
CA VAL A 51 -9.71 1.89 -7.39
C VAL A 51 -10.52 0.85 -6.62
N VAL A 52 -11.63 1.26 -5.99
CA VAL A 52 -12.54 0.35 -5.28
C VAL A 52 -13.19 -0.66 -6.24
N GLU A 53 -13.61 -0.21 -7.43
CA GLU A 53 -14.16 -1.10 -8.45
C GLU A 53 -13.13 -2.16 -8.89
N ALA A 54 -11.87 -1.77 -9.09
CA ALA A 54 -10.79 -2.68 -9.43
C ALA A 54 -10.49 -3.69 -8.30
N LEU A 55 -10.45 -3.24 -7.04
CA LEU A 55 -10.30 -4.14 -5.88
C LEU A 55 -11.46 -5.14 -5.76
N SER A 56 -12.67 -4.74 -6.18
CA SER A 56 -13.84 -5.63 -6.22
C SER A 56 -13.91 -6.52 -7.46
N GLY A 57 -12.96 -6.41 -8.38
CA GLY A 57 -12.94 -7.15 -9.65
C GLY A 57 -13.96 -6.67 -10.70
N LYS A 58 -14.61 -5.51 -10.48
CA LYS A 58 -15.58 -4.91 -11.42
C LYS A 58 -14.90 -4.11 -12.53
N LEU A 59 -13.67 -3.66 -12.30
CA LEU A 59 -12.84 -2.96 -13.26
C LEU A 59 -11.49 -3.67 -13.40
N ALA A 60 -10.97 -3.78 -14.61
CA ALA A 60 -9.63 -4.35 -14.81
C ALA A 60 -8.57 -3.35 -14.29
N PRO A 61 -7.53 -3.80 -13.56
CA PRO A 61 -6.45 -2.91 -13.10
C PRO A 61 -5.73 -2.17 -14.25
N ASP A 62 -5.68 -2.75 -15.45
CA ASP A 62 -5.11 -2.13 -16.66
C ASP A 62 -5.95 -0.94 -17.17
N ALA A 63 -7.19 -0.80 -16.73
CA ALA A 63 -8.07 0.32 -17.09
C ALA A 63 -7.92 1.53 -16.16
N LEU A 64 -7.14 1.42 -15.09
CA LEU A 64 -6.85 2.51 -14.16
C LEU A 64 -5.82 3.47 -14.76
N THR A 65 -5.87 4.74 -14.37
CA THR A 65 -4.77 5.66 -14.67
C THR A 65 -3.52 5.30 -13.85
N ALA A 66 -2.35 5.83 -14.22
CA ALA A 66 -1.10 5.52 -13.49
C ALA A 66 -1.20 5.82 -11.99
N GLY A 67 -1.83 6.95 -11.61
CA GLY A 67 -2.04 7.29 -10.20
C GLY A 67 -3.04 6.35 -9.51
N GLU A 68 -4.08 5.93 -10.20
CA GLU A 68 -5.05 4.95 -9.68
C GLU A 68 -4.42 3.55 -9.53
N GLN A 69 -3.50 3.16 -10.43
CA GLN A 69 -2.77 1.89 -10.34
C GLN A 69 -1.87 1.82 -9.12
N GLU A 70 -1.15 2.91 -8.82
CA GLU A 70 -0.31 3.00 -7.63
C GLU A 70 -1.16 2.82 -6.35
N ALA A 71 -2.27 3.57 -6.25
CA ALA A 71 -3.21 3.46 -5.13
C ALA A 71 -3.88 2.06 -5.04
N TYR A 72 -4.15 1.43 -6.19
CA TYR A 72 -4.68 0.06 -6.26
C TYR A 72 -3.67 -0.96 -5.71
N ILE A 73 -2.39 -0.88 -6.09
CA ILE A 73 -1.36 -1.81 -5.62
C ILE A 73 -1.19 -1.74 -4.10
N ASP A 74 -1.11 -0.53 -3.53
CA ASP A 74 -1.00 -0.35 -2.09
C ASP A 74 -2.20 -0.95 -1.36
N SER A 75 -3.40 -0.62 -1.84
CA SER A 75 -4.66 -1.12 -1.26
C SER A 75 -4.79 -2.65 -1.40
N LEU A 76 -4.31 -3.23 -2.50
CA LEU A 76 -4.29 -4.67 -2.73
C LEU A 76 -3.39 -5.37 -1.70
N PHE A 77 -2.18 -4.84 -1.46
CA PHE A 77 -1.27 -5.39 -0.46
C PHE A 77 -1.82 -5.28 0.96
N ASP A 78 -2.46 -4.16 1.30
CA ASP A 78 -3.12 -4.01 2.60
C ASP A 78 -4.29 -4.99 2.79
N ALA A 79 -5.10 -5.18 1.75
CA ALA A 79 -6.18 -6.18 1.78
C ALA A 79 -5.62 -7.60 1.93
N ALA A 80 -4.53 -7.93 1.22
CA ALA A 80 -3.88 -9.23 1.30
C ALA A 80 -3.28 -9.52 2.69
N ARG A 81 -2.70 -8.50 3.36
CA ARG A 81 -2.18 -8.62 4.73
C ARG A 81 -3.27 -8.92 5.75
N SER A 82 -4.45 -8.33 5.57
CA SER A 82 -5.57 -8.42 6.52
C SER A 82 -6.25 -9.79 6.50
N GLY A 83 -6.22 -10.46 5.33
CA GLY A 83 -6.95 -11.69 5.07
C GLY A 83 -8.48 -11.52 5.16
N THR A 84 -9.21 -12.46 4.56
CA THR A 84 -10.68 -12.46 4.56
C THR A 84 -11.25 -13.18 5.79
N VAL A 85 -12.53 -12.93 6.09
CA VAL A 85 -13.27 -13.67 7.12
C VAL A 85 -13.24 -15.17 6.82
N GLU A 86 -13.42 -15.55 5.56
CA GLU A 86 -13.42 -16.95 5.14
C GLU A 86 -12.04 -17.60 5.26
N GLN A 87 -10.97 -16.87 4.92
CA GLN A 87 -9.59 -17.32 5.19
C GLN A 87 -9.38 -17.53 6.68
N ARG A 88 -9.80 -16.59 7.55
CA ARG A 88 -9.68 -16.75 9.01
C ARG A 88 -10.43 -17.98 9.53
N LYS A 89 -11.66 -18.22 9.06
CA LYS A 89 -12.43 -19.42 9.42
C LYS A 89 -11.73 -20.70 8.96
N LEU A 90 -11.25 -20.73 7.72
CA LEU A 90 -10.52 -21.85 7.15
C LEU A 90 -9.29 -22.18 8.00
N PHE A 91 -8.45 -21.19 8.30
CA PHE A 91 -7.24 -21.40 9.09
C PHE A 91 -7.54 -21.77 10.55
N ALA A 92 -8.61 -21.25 11.15
CA ALA A 92 -9.05 -21.65 12.48
C ALA A 92 -9.48 -23.13 12.53
N GLY A 93 -10.24 -23.61 11.53
CA GLY A 93 -10.63 -25.02 11.43
C GLY A 93 -9.42 -25.93 11.26
N ARG A 94 -8.51 -25.58 10.35
CA ARG A 94 -7.27 -26.35 10.14
C ARG A 94 -6.41 -26.47 11.40
N LYS A 95 -6.30 -25.40 12.18
CA LYS A 95 -5.58 -25.41 13.46
C LYS A 95 -6.25 -26.33 14.48
N ALA A 96 -7.58 -26.29 14.58
CA ALA A 96 -8.32 -27.17 15.49
C ALA A 96 -8.15 -28.66 15.14
N GLU A 97 -7.97 -28.97 13.85
CA GLU A 97 -7.78 -30.33 13.34
C GLU A 97 -6.31 -30.76 13.28
N GLY A 98 -5.35 -29.91 13.71
CA GLY A 98 -3.92 -30.21 13.61
C GLY A 98 -3.39 -30.32 12.18
N LEU A 99 -4.11 -29.73 11.22
CA LEU A 99 -3.78 -29.73 9.79
C LEU A 99 -2.93 -28.50 9.40
N GLY A 100 -2.40 -27.75 10.37
CA GLY A 100 -1.44 -26.68 10.12
C GLY A 100 -0.20 -27.20 9.39
N VAL A 101 0.30 -26.41 8.44
CA VAL A 101 1.62 -26.62 7.81
C VAL A 101 2.40 -25.32 7.94
N GLY A 102 3.67 -25.42 8.29
CA GLY A 102 4.56 -24.29 8.48
C GLY A 102 5.97 -24.62 8.05
N LEU A 103 6.84 -23.63 8.08
CA LEU A 103 8.28 -23.81 7.92
C LEU A 103 8.93 -23.77 9.30
N ARG A 104 9.73 -24.79 9.60
CA ARG A 104 10.58 -24.87 10.80
C ARG A 104 11.99 -25.23 10.34
N ASP A 105 12.95 -24.37 10.66
CA ASP A 105 14.36 -24.55 10.25
C ASP A 105 14.55 -24.74 8.73
N GLY A 106 13.67 -24.12 7.92
CA GLY A 106 13.70 -24.24 6.46
C GLY A 106 13.03 -25.51 5.91
N GLU A 107 12.54 -26.40 6.77
CA GLU A 107 11.80 -27.61 6.39
C GLU A 107 10.30 -27.44 6.61
N ILE A 108 9.50 -28.05 5.74
CA ILE A 108 8.04 -28.06 5.89
C ILE A 108 7.70 -28.98 7.07
N SER A 109 7.15 -28.42 8.14
CA SER A 109 6.66 -29.15 9.31
C SER A 109 5.13 -29.13 9.34
N ARG A 110 4.49 -30.27 9.66
CA ARG A 110 3.04 -30.32 9.91
C ARG A 110 2.78 -30.20 11.40
N GLU A 111 1.66 -29.60 11.77
CA GLU A 111 1.26 -29.41 13.17
C GLU A 111 1.04 -30.76 13.89
N SER A 112 0.58 -31.78 13.17
CA SER A 112 0.49 -33.17 13.63
C SER A 112 1.85 -33.80 13.97
N ASP A 113 2.93 -33.36 13.32
CA ASP A 113 4.27 -33.94 13.50
C ASP A 113 4.92 -33.46 14.81
N SER A 114 4.40 -32.38 15.40
CA SER A 114 4.81 -31.83 16.69
C SER A 114 4.05 -32.39 17.90
N ALA A 115 3.16 -33.38 17.71
CA ALA A 115 2.34 -33.98 18.76
C ALA A 115 2.93 -35.26 19.41
N ASN A 116 4.22 -35.55 19.21
CA ASN A 116 4.96 -36.61 19.91
C ASN A 116 6.17 -36.05 20.66
#